data_AF-A0A4Q9I1C3-F1
#
_entry.id   AF-A0A4Q9I1C3-F1
#
_cell.length_a   1.000
_cell.length_b   1.000
_cell.length_c   1.000
_cell.angle_alpha   90.00
_cell.angle_beta   90.00
_cell.angle_gamma   90.00
#
_symmetry.space_group_name_H-M   'P 1'
#
loop_
_entity.id
_entity.type
_entity.pdbx_description
1 polymer ?
#
loop_
_entity_poly.entity_id
_entity_poly.type
_entity_poly.pdbx_seq_one_letter_code
_entity_poly.pdbx_strand_id
1 'polypeptide(L)'
;MRRMILPVLFLAAAVVLTGCGAGGDAESTPTGPPVITATPLPAAKELADRYREAGGAADVYGIRSAKDREGVLVLTVWTHRKTYYKNFDDVATGMASFLTREGVRLHQGYLLNLYGSDGTRLHSYDTTPVHNP
;
A
#
# COMPACT_ATOMS: atom_id res chain seq x y z
N MET A 1 -7.23 52.67 63.42
CA MET A 1 -8.44 52.17 62.73
C MET A 1 -8.26 50.68 62.46
N ARG A 2 -9.22 49.85 62.88
CA ARG A 2 -9.24 48.38 62.73
C ARG A 2 -9.50 47.97 61.28
N ARG A 3 -8.80 46.94 60.80
CA ARG A 3 -9.19 46.02 59.71
C ARG A 3 -8.50 44.68 60.07
N MET A 4 -9.12 43.57 60.50
CA MET A 4 -10.37 42.88 60.15
C MET A 4 -10.52 42.67 58.65
N ILE A 5 -10.15 41.48 58.16
CA ILE A 5 -11.06 40.42 57.65
C ILE A 5 -10.19 39.33 56.96
N LEU A 6 -10.52 38.07 57.29
CA LEU A 6 -9.94 36.82 56.82
C LEU A 6 -10.56 36.43 55.43
N PRO A 7 -10.32 35.20 54.94
CA PRO A 7 -9.58 34.82 53.73
C PRO A 7 -10.45 34.75 52.44
N VAL A 8 -9.84 34.62 51.26
CA VAL A 8 -10.54 34.10 50.08
C VAL A 8 -9.73 32.96 49.48
N LEU A 9 -10.31 31.77 49.59
CA LEU A 9 -10.01 30.59 48.80
C LEU A 9 -9.97 30.93 47.31
N PHE A 10 -8.94 30.50 46.61
CA PHE A 10 -9.10 29.98 45.25
C PHE A 10 -8.29 28.70 45.12
N LEU A 11 -8.95 27.58 45.45
CA LEU A 11 -8.66 26.28 44.88
C LEU A 11 -9.09 26.35 43.41
N ALA A 12 -8.15 26.20 42.48
CA ALA A 12 -8.49 25.87 41.09
C ALA A 12 -7.46 24.88 40.57
N ALA A 13 -7.97 23.69 40.28
CA ALA A 13 -7.28 22.50 39.83
C ALA A 13 -6.27 22.77 38.71
N ALA A 14 -5.04 22.29 38.90
CA ALA A 14 -4.16 22.02 37.77
C ALA A 14 -4.79 20.87 36.96
N VAL A 15 -5.39 21.20 35.81
CA VAL A 15 -5.72 20.22 34.79
C VAL A 15 -4.40 19.69 34.26
N VAL A 16 -3.99 18.54 34.80
CA VAL A 16 -2.98 17.70 34.15
C VAL A 16 -3.64 17.23 32.86
N LEU A 17 -3.23 17.84 31.74
CA LEU A 17 -3.48 17.28 30.41
C LEU A 17 -2.79 15.93 30.36
N THR A 18 -3.54 14.90 30.74
CA THR A 18 -3.29 13.51 30.39
C THR A 18 -3.22 13.46 28.87
N GLY A 19 -2.00 13.42 28.35
CA GLY A 19 -1.70 13.03 26.98
C GLY A 19 -2.11 11.58 26.79
N CYS A 20 -3.41 11.35 26.59
CA CYS A 20 -3.97 10.13 26.04
C CYS A 20 -4.23 10.39 24.55
N GLY A 21 -3.19 10.19 23.76
CA GLY A 21 -3.29 9.99 22.32
C GLY A 21 -2.85 8.57 22.04
N ALA A 22 -3.72 7.62 22.35
CA ALA A 22 -3.58 6.22 21.94
C ALA A 22 -3.48 6.12 20.42
N GLY A 23 -2.68 5.15 19.94
CA GLY A 23 -2.78 4.66 18.57
C GLY A 23 -1.70 5.16 17.62
N GLY A 24 -0.43 4.89 17.95
CA GLY A 24 0.50 4.53 16.89
C GLY A 24 0.06 3.17 16.36
N ASP A 25 -0.55 3.15 15.18
CA ASP A 25 -0.61 2.05 14.22
C ASP A 25 -1.49 2.52 13.05
N ALA A 26 -0.96 3.46 12.27
CA ALA A 26 -1.40 3.65 10.89
C ALA A 26 -0.81 2.53 10.02
N GLU A 27 -1.07 1.27 10.38
CA GLU A 27 -0.80 0.12 9.52
C GLU A 27 -2.11 -0.66 9.40
N SER A 28 -3.00 -0.15 8.55
CA SER A 28 -4.06 -0.97 7.99
C SER A 28 -3.44 -1.96 6.99
N THR A 29 -2.59 -2.87 7.47
CA THR A 29 -2.27 -4.09 6.74
C THR A 29 -3.53 -4.95 6.80
N PRO A 30 -4.21 -5.20 5.66
CA PRO A 30 -5.38 -6.07 5.67
C PRO A 30 -4.90 -7.48 6.02
N THR A 31 -5.19 -7.96 7.23
CA THR A 31 -4.88 -9.33 7.71
C THR A 31 -5.85 -10.36 7.10
N GLY A 32 -6.14 -10.23 5.81
CA GLY A 32 -7.05 -11.10 5.07
C GLY A 32 -6.53 -11.33 3.65
N PRO A 33 -7.03 -12.37 2.95
CA PRO A 33 -6.64 -12.64 1.58
C PRO A 33 -6.86 -11.38 0.72
N PRO A 34 -6.02 -11.13 -0.30
CA PRO A 34 -6.26 -10.02 -1.21
C PRO A 34 -7.59 -10.23 -1.93
N VAL A 35 -8.63 -9.50 -1.50
CA VAL A 35 -9.84 -9.33 -2.31
C VAL A 35 -9.42 -8.52 -3.53
N ILE A 36 -9.42 -9.15 -4.71
CA ILE A 36 -9.13 -8.48 -5.97
C ILE A 36 -10.41 -7.78 -6.42
N THR A 37 -10.48 -6.47 -6.19
CA THR A 37 -11.54 -5.62 -6.74
C THR A 37 -11.12 -5.11 -8.11
N ALA A 38 -12.07 -4.92 -9.04
CA ALA A 38 -11.80 -4.29 -10.34
C ALA A 38 -11.27 -2.85 -10.20
N THR A 39 -11.62 -2.20 -9.09
CA THR A 39 -11.18 -0.85 -8.75
C THR A 39 -10.08 -0.90 -7.69
N PRO A 40 -8.90 -0.31 -7.92
CA PRO A 40 -7.84 -0.22 -6.94
C PRO A 40 -8.18 0.77 -5.82
N LEU A 41 -7.66 0.49 -4.62
CA LEU A 41 -7.71 1.37 -3.46
C LEU A 41 -6.86 2.64 -3.68
N PRO A 42 -7.07 3.74 -2.94
CA PRO A 42 -6.30 4.98 -3.09
C PRO A 42 -4.79 4.80 -3.04
N ALA A 43 -4.26 4.07 -2.04
CA ALA A 43 -2.82 3.80 -1.92
C ALA A 43 -2.25 3.06 -3.15
N ALA A 44 -3.07 2.20 -3.78
CA ALA A 44 -2.64 1.50 -5.00
C ALA A 44 -2.59 2.43 -6.22
N LYS A 45 -3.46 3.45 -6.27
CA LYS A 45 -3.41 4.49 -7.30
C LYS A 45 -2.19 5.39 -7.11
N GLU A 46 -1.92 5.82 -5.89
CA GLU A 46 -0.76 6.65 -5.55
C GLU A 46 0.57 5.95 -5.89
N LEU A 47 0.68 4.64 -5.65
CA LEU A 47 1.85 3.87 -6.06
C LEU A 47 1.97 3.78 -7.59
N ALA A 48 0.84 3.66 -8.30
CA ALA A 48 0.82 3.70 -9.76
C ALA A 48 1.19 5.08 -10.32
N ASP A 49 0.77 6.17 -9.67
CA ASP A 49 1.19 7.54 -10.01
C ASP A 49 2.72 7.66 -9.97
N ARG A 50 3.34 7.28 -8.84
CA ARG A 50 4.80 7.29 -8.71
C ARG A 50 5.50 6.39 -9.73
N TYR A 51 4.93 5.22 -10.03
CA TYR A 51 5.47 4.34 -11.06
C TYR A 51 5.50 5.01 -12.43
N ARG A 52 4.42 5.70 -12.81
CA ARG A 52 4.34 6.45 -14.08
C ARG A 52 5.30 7.63 -14.11
N GLU A 53 5.39 8.38 -13.01
CA GLU A 53 6.35 9.48 -12.86
C GLU A 53 7.81 9.00 -12.99
N ALA A 54 8.10 7.78 -12.55
CA ALA A 54 9.40 7.14 -12.70
C ALA A 54 9.67 6.55 -14.10
N GLY A 55 8.82 6.84 -15.10
CA GLY A 55 8.95 6.34 -16.47
C GLY A 55 8.31 4.97 -16.71
N GLY A 56 7.48 4.50 -15.77
CA GLY A 56 6.71 3.27 -15.93
C GLY A 56 5.61 3.36 -17.00
N ALA A 57 4.95 2.24 -17.24
CA ALA A 57 3.86 2.13 -18.21
C ALA A 57 2.68 3.07 -17.84
N ALA A 58 2.38 4.03 -18.72
CA ALA A 58 1.44 5.14 -18.48
C ALA A 58 -0.02 4.69 -18.27
N ASP A 59 -0.38 3.51 -18.76
CA ASP A 59 -1.69 2.89 -18.68
C ASP A 59 -1.92 2.11 -17.38
N VAL A 60 -0.89 1.87 -16.57
CA VAL A 60 -1.02 1.31 -15.22
C VAL A 60 -1.65 2.34 -14.30
N TYR A 61 -2.79 2.03 -13.68
CA TYR A 61 -3.53 2.94 -12.80
C TYR A 61 -3.72 2.40 -11.38
N GLY A 62 -3.21 1.21 -11.09
CA GLY A 62 -3.17 0.67 -9.75
C GLY A 62 -2.03 -0.33 -9.60
N ILE A 63 -1.33 -0.29 -8.48
CA ILE A 63 -0.31 -1.27 -8.10
C ILE A 63 -0.50 -1.61 -6.62
N ARG A 64 -0.56 -2.89 -6.30
CA ARG A 64 -0.59 -3.38 -4.91
C ARG A 64 0.37 -4.55 -4.75
N SER A 65 1.18 -4.50 -3.69
CA SER A 65 1.98 -5.63 -3.23
C SER A 65 1.43 -6.16 -1.92
N ALA A 66 1.18 -7.46 -1.82
CA ALA A 66 0.78 -8.12 -0.58
C ALA A 66 1.27 -9.56 -0.55
N LYS A 67 1.54 -10.11 0.63
CA LYS A 67 1.77 -11.54 0.77
C LYS A 67 0.42 -12.26 0.84
N ASP A 68 0.32 -13.41 0.19
CA ASP A 68 -0.82 -14.31 0.36
C ASP A 68 -0.69 -15.17 1.63
N ARG A 69 -1.60 -16.14 1.80
CA ARG A 69 -1.63 -17.04 2.96
C ARG A 69 -0.41 -17.97 3.02
N GLU A 70 0.23 -18.23 1.90
CA GLU A 70 1.40 -19.09 1.79
C GLU A 70 2.70 -18.28 1.91
N GLY A 71 2.58 -16.96 2.06
CA GLY A 71 3.72 -16.04 2.19
C GLY A 71 4.31 -15.62 0.85
N VAL A 72 3.71 -16.04 -0.27
CA VAL A 72 4.12 -15.66 -1.62
C VAL A 72 3.78 -14.20 -1.84
N LEU A 73 4.73 -13.42 -2.36
CA LEU A 73 4.48 -12.04 -2.71
C LEU A 73 3.63 -11.97 -3.98
N VAL A 74 2.43 -11.40 -3.87
CA VAL A 74 1.53 -11.16 -4.98
C VAL A 74 1.54 -9.68 -5.33
N LEU A 75 1.89 -9.38 -6.58
CA LEU A 75 1.79 -8.06 -7.19
C LEU A 75 0.50 -8.01 -8.02
N THR A 76 -0.44 -7.17 -7.62
CA THR A 76 -1.68 -6.92 -8.38
C THR A 76 -1.54 -5.59 -9.10
N VAL A 77 -1.71 -5.63 -10.43
CA VAL A 77 -1.54 -4.47 -11.31
C VAL A 77 -2.83 -4.26 -12.09
N TRP A 78 -3.32 -3.04 -12.11
CA TRP A 78 -4.49 -2.65 -12.92
C TRP A 78 -4.05 -1.74 -14.06
N THR A 79 -4.54 -2.02 -15.27
CA THR A 79 -4.22 -1.25 -16.48
C THR A 79 -5.47 -0.88 -17.28
N HIS A 80 -5.43 0.28 -17.94
CA HIS A 80 -6.46 0.71 -18.89
C HIS A 80 -6.45 -0.09 -20.20
N ARG A 81 -5.50 -1.01 -20.39
CA ARG A 81 -5.48 -1.88 -21.56
C ARG A 81 -6.58 -2.92 -21.53
N LYS A 82 -6.99 -3.30 -22.75
CA LYS A 82 -7.88 -4.44 -23.00
C LYS A 82 -7.13 -5.75 -23.21
N THR A 83 -5.82 -5.69 -23.40
CA THR A 83 -4.95 -6.85 -23.64
C THR A 83 -3.60 -6.67 -22.94
N TYR A 84 -2.91 -7.78 -22.67
CA TYR A 84 -1.58 -7.75 -22.07
C TYR A 84 -0.55 -7.02 -22.96
N TYR A 85 0.55 -6.56 -22.35
CA TYR A 85 1.63 -5.88 -23.05
C TYR A 85 2.37 -6.86 -23.97
N LYS A 86 2.67 -6.44 -25.21
CA LYS A 86 3.47 -7.28 -26.12
C LYS A 86 4.86 -7.58 -25.56
N ASN A 87 5.46 -6.59 -24.91
CA ASN A 87 6.76 -6.71 -24.24
C ASN A 87 6.53 -6.80 -22.72
N PHE A 88 5.75 -7.79 -22.30
CA PHE A 88 5.38 -7.94 -20.90
C PHE A 88 6.61 -8.07 -19.98
N ASP A 89 7.66 -8.76 -20.43
CA ASP A 89 8.88 -8.97 -19.65
C ASP A 89 9.62 -7.66 -19.34
N ASP A 90 9.66 -6.72 -20.29
CA ASP A 90 10.25 -5.39 -20.08
C ASP A 90 9.45 -4.62 -19.02
N VAL A 91 8.11 -4.68 -19.10
CA VAL A 91 7.21 -4.04 -18.13
C VAL A 91 7.36 -4.67 -16.76
N ALA A 92 7.43 -6.00 -16.67
CA ALA A 92 7.61 -6.72 -15.42
C ALA A 92 8.97 -6.39 -14.78
N THR A 93 10.03 -6.31 -15.58
CA THR A 93 11.38 -5.95 -15.12
C THR A 93 11.47 -4.50 -14.64
N GLY A 94 10.87 -3.57 -15.40
CA GLY A 94 10.81 -2.15 -15.03
C GLY A 94 10.01 -1.94 -13.75
N MET A 95 8.87 -2.61 -13.62
CA MET A 95 8.05 -2.58 -12.41
C MET A 95 8.76 -3.20 -11.20
N ALA A 96 9.43 -4.34 -11.37
CA ALA A 96 10.20 -4.96 -10.30
C ALA A 96 11.33 -4.05 -9.80
N SER A 97 12.03 -3.41 -10.73
CA SER A 97 13.08 -2.43 -10.41
C SER A 97 12.53 -1.22 -9.66
N PHE A 98 11.37 -0.71 -10.07
CA PHE A 98 10.68 0.37 -9.37
C PHE A 98 10.27 -0.05 -7.95
N LEU A 99 9.59 -1.18 -7.80
CA LEU A 99 9.11 -1.66 -6.49
C LEU A 99 10.27 -1.98 -5.53
N THR A 100 11.41 -2.43 -6.05
CA THR A 100 12.63 -2.63 -5.23
C THR A 100 13.13 -1.30 -4.67
N ARG A 101 13.09 -0.20 -5.45
CA ARG A 101 13.43 1.15 -4.97
C ARG A 101 12.42 1.67 -3.95
N GLU A 102 11.15 1.30 -4.09
CA GLU A 102 10.08 1.57 -3.11
C GLU A 102 10.19 0.68 -1.85
N GLY A 103 11.19 -0.19 -1.75
CA GLY A 103 11.46 -1.03 -0.58
C GLY A 103 10.76 -2.39 -0.58
N VAL A 104 10.07 -2.77 -1.66
CA VAL A 104 9.46 -4.09 -1.80
C VAL A 104 10.53 -5.16 -2.02
N ARG A 105 10.53 -6.21 -1.20
CA ARG A 105 11.50 -7.30 -1.27
C ARG A 105 11.06 -8.38 -2.26
N LEU A 106 11.62 -8.37 -3.47
CA LEU A 106 11.27 -9.31 -4.55
C LEU A 106 12.15 -10.57 -4.66
N HIS A 107 13.25 -10.64 -3.90
CA HIS A 107 14.29 -11.66 -4.03
C HIS A 107 13.84 -13.11 -3.75
N GLN A 108 12.69 -13.30 -3.12
CA GLN A 108 12.12 -14.63 -2.85
C GLN A 108 11.19 -15.12 -3.97
N GLY A 109 11.09 -14.37 -5.08
CA GLY A 109 10.09 -14.57 -6.11
C GLY A 109 8.76 -13.90 -5.77
N TYR A 110 7.97 -13.69 -6.81
CA TYR A 110 6.66 -13.06 -6.74
C TYR A 110 5.76 -13.53 -7.88
N LEU A 111 4.45 -13.43 -7.68
CA LEU A 111 3.41 -13.61 -8.68
C LEU A 111 2.85 -12.25 -9.09
N LEU A 112 3.01 -11.86 -10.34
CA LEU A 112 2.44 -10.63 -10.88
C LEU A 112 1.18 -10.95 -11.68
N ASN A 113 0.04 -10.40 -11.24
CA ASN A 113 -1.23 -10.50 -11.95
C ASN A 113 -1.62 -9.14 -12.55
N LEU A 114 -1.83 -9.12 -13.86
CA LEU A 114 -2.26 -7.93 -14.60
C LEU A 114 -3.76 -8.01 -14.89
N TYR A 115 -4.50 -7.00 -14.48
CA TYR A 115 -5.94 -6.88 -14.65
C TYR A 115 -6.30 -5.70 -15.57
N GLY A 116 -7.26 -5.92 -16.46
CA GLY A 116 -7.88 -4.87 -17.26
C GLY A 116 -8.86 -4.04 -16.44
N SER A 117 -9.34 -2.93 -17.02
CA SER A 117 -10.32 -2.04 -16.38
C SER A 117 -11.68 -2.69 -16.12
N ASP A 118 -11.97 -3.82 -16.77
CA ASP A 118 -13.16 -4.65 -16.59
C ASP A 118 -13.01 -5.68 -15.44
N GLY A 119 -11.83 -5.73 -14.81
CA GLY A 119 -11.50 -6.72 -13.78
C GLY A 119 -11.08 -8.08 -14.34
N THR A 120 -11.01 -8.25 -15.67
CA THR A 120 -10.50 -9.48 -16.28
C THR A 120 -8.99 -9.58 -16.08
N ARG A 121 -8.49 -10.75 -15.65
CA ARG A 121 -7.05 -11.00 -15.61
C ARG A 121 -6.52 -11.18 -17.03
N LEU A 122 -5.70 -10.23 -17.47
CA LEU A 122 -5.09 -10.21 -18.80
C LEU A 122 -3.82 -11.07 -18.86
N HIS A 123 -3.08 -11.16 -17.77
CA HIS A 123 -1.84 -11.93 -17.70
C HIS A 123 -1.46 -12.30 -16.26
N SER A 124 -0.66 -13.35 -16.12
CA SER A 124 -0.05 -13.78 -14.86
C SER A 124 1.38 -14.20 -15.12
N TYR A 125 2.32 -13.71 -14.32
CA TYR A 125 3.75 -13.95 -14.44
C TYR A 125 4.31 -14.39 -13.10
N ASP A 126 4.84 -15.60 -13.06
CA ASP A 126 5.29 -16.27 -11.85
C ASP A 126 6.82 -16.42 -11.87
N THR A 127 7.47 -15.91 -10.82
CA THR A 127 8.93 -16.01 -10.62
C THR A 127 9.28 -16.83 -9.39
N THR A 128 8.29 -17.46 -8.76
CA THR A 128 8.51 -18.25 -7.55
C THR A 128 9.38 -19.48 -7.86
N PRO A 129 10.28 -19.87 -6.93
CA PRO A 129 11.18 -21.01 -7.14
C PRO A 129 10.45 -22.35 -7.37
N VAL A 130 9.19 -22.44 -6.95
CA VAL A 130 8.37 -23.66 -7.11
C VAL A 130 8.00 -23.91 -8.57
N HIS A 131 8.06 -22.88 -9.43
CA HIS A 131 7.63 -22.94 -10.82
C HIS A 131 8.72 -22.61 -11.85
N ASN A 132 9.99 -22.45 -11.44
CA ASN A 132 11.10 -22.14 -12.34
C ASN A 132 12.34 -23.01 -12.00
N PRO A 133 12.50 -24.20 -12.63
CA PRO A 133 13.65 -25.08 -12.43
C PRO A 133 14.95 -24.56 -13.03
#